data_AF-A0A7Y3H6B9-F1
#
_entry.id   AF-A0A7Y3H6B9-F1
#
_cell.length_a   1.000
_cell.length_b   1.000
_cell.length_c   1.000
_cell.angle_alpha   90.00
_cell.angle_beta   90.00
_cell.angle_gamma   90.00
#
_symmetry.space_group_name_H-M   'P 1'
#
loop_
_entity.id
_entity.type
_entity.pdbx_description
1 polymer ?
#
loop_
_entity_poly.entity_id
_entity_poly.type
_entity_poly.pdbx_seq_one_letter_code
_entity_poly.pdbx_strand_id
1 'polypeptide(L)'
;MDTAIIIKNPKVDISKELLAELETQIHEQGQVVVHCIQETIMPSFIRIWPTTFLYDHHSEHKSELVHAENITYFPNWQIVDKGENYFTLIFSGLPKSCIVFDLIEHCSNEGGAFKALNIVRNKSDVYYVKV
;
A
#
# COMPACT_ATOMS: atom_id res chain seq x y z
N MET A 1 -18.54 27.39 26.76
CA MET A 1 -18.33 26.22 25.90
C MET A 1 -18.45 26.72 24.48
N ASP A 2 -17.35 26.75 23.73
CA ASP A 2 -17.37 27.20 22.33
C ASP A 2 -18.00 26.11 21.48
N THR A 3 -19.14 26.42 20.87
CA THR A 3 -19.80 25.55 19.89
C THR A 3 -19.08 25.62 18.56
N ALA A 4 -18.71 24.47 18.01
CA ALA A 4 -18.14 24.38 16.67
C ALA A 4 -19.13 24.90 15.62
N ILE A 5 -18.65 25.78 14.73
CA ILE A 5 -19.43 26.29 13.59
C ILE A 5 -19.27 25.28 12.44
N ILE A 6 -20.37 24.64 12.04
CA ILE A 6 -20.39 23.72 10.90
C ILE A 6 -20.73 24.50 9.63
N ILE A 7 -19.76 24.63 8.72
CA ILE A 7 -20.01 25.20 7.39
C ILE A 7 -20.61 24.10 6.50
N LYS A 8 -21.87 24.26 6.10
CA LYS A 8 -22.52 23.38 5.11
C LYS A 8 -22.27 23.95 3.72
N ASN A 9 -21.72 23.12 2.82
CA ASN A 9 -21.46 23.44 1.41
C ASN A 9 -20.58 24.69 1.23
N PRO A 10 -19.28 24.63 1.58
CA PRO A 10 -18.36 25.73 1.29
C PRO A 10 -18.40 26.04 -0.21
N LYS A 11 -18.24 27.32 -0.56
CA LYS A 11 -18.09 27.73 -1.95
C LYS A 11 -16.74 27.21 -2.44
N VAL A 12 -16.79 26.14 -3.22
CA VAL A 12 -15.61 25.48 -3.79
C VAL A 12 -15.34 26.10 -5.16
N ASP A 13 -14.20 26.77 -5.30
CA ASP A 13 -13.70 27.28 -6.57
C ASP A 13 -12.51 26.40 -6.99
N ILE A 14 -12.79 25.40 -7.82
CA ILE A 14 -11.78 24.46 -8.35
C ILE A 14 -11.72 24.65 -9.85
N SER A 15 -10.51 24.66 -10.41
CA SER A 15 -10.32 24.74 -11.86
C SER A 15 -10.90 23.51 -12.55
N LYS A 16 -11.49 23.70 -13.73
CA LYS A 16 -12.11 22.60 -14.49
C LYS A 16 -11.09 21.52 -14.86
N GLU A 17 -9.86 21.93 -15.07
CA GLU A 17 -8.74 21.05 -15.39
C GLU A 17 -8.40 20.12 -14.21
N LEU A 18 -8.36 20.66 -12.99
CA LEU A 18 -8.10 19.87 -11.78
C LEU A 18 -9.26 18.92 -11.47
N LEU A 19 -10.51 19.36 -11.70
CA LEU A 19 -11.68 18.48 -11.59
C LEU A 19 -11.64 17.32 -12.58
N ALA A 20 -11.29 17.60 -13.85
CA ALA A 20 -11.15 16.55 -14.86
C ALA A 20 -10.02 15.57 -14.51
N GLU A 21 -8.92 16.04 -13.94
CA GLU A 21 -7.82 15.20 -13.46
C GLU A 21 -8.21 14.36 -12.22
N LEU A 22 -9.01 14.90 -11.32
CA LEU A 22 -9.53 14.15 -10.16
C LEU A 22 -10.60 13.13 -10.57
N GLU A 23 -11.42 13.44 -11.58
CA GLU A 23 -12.42 12.52 -12.12
C GLU A 23 -11.78 11.34 -12.89
N THR A 24 -10.58 11.53 -13.45
CA THR A 24 -9.81 10.43 -14.05
C THR A 24 -9.08 9.59 -13.01
N GLN A 25 -8.89 10.10 -11.78
CA GLN A 25 -8.40 9.33 -10.65
C GLN A 25 -9.52 8.46 -10.07
N ILE A 26 -9.70 7.28 -10.65
CA ILE A 26 -10.56 6.24 -10.08
C ILE A 26 -9.88 5.67 -8.83
N HIS A 27 -10.12 6.29 -7.68
CA HIS A 27 -9.85 5.65 -6.41
C HIS A 27 -10.98 4.65 -6.14
N GLU A 28 -10.71 3.37 -6.34
CA GLU A 28 -11.56 2.31 -5.81
C GLU A 28 -11.68 2.52 -4.30
N GLN A 29 -12.91 2.72 -3.81
CA GLN A 29 -13.16 2.98 -2.40
C GLN A 29 -12.67 1.79 -1.56
N GLY A 30 -11.77 2.06 -0.61
CA GLY A 30 -11.25 1.07 0.33
C GLY A 30 -9.73 1.13 0.47
N GLN A 31 -9.21 0.27 1.34
CA GLN A 31 -7.79 0.06 1.52
C GLN A 31 -7.53 -1.45 1.55
N VAL A 32 -6.37 -1.85 1.03
CA VAL A 32 -5.88 -3.22 1.20
C VAL A 32 -4.77 -3.21 2.23
N VAL A 33 -4.90 -4.02 3.28
CA VAL A 33 -3.94 -4.11 4.37
C VAL A 33 -3.19 -5.44 4.26
N VAL A 34 -1.86 -5.37 4.18
CA VAL A 34 -1.01 -6.55 4.12
C VAL A 34 -0.06 -6.53 5.30
N HIS A 35 -0.23 -7.48 6.21
CA HIS A 35 0.70 -7.75 7.29
C HIS A 35 1.81 -8.67 6.77
N CYS A 36 3.04 -8.19 6.80
CA CYS A 36 4.22 -8.91 6.33
C CYS A 36 4.98 -9.49 7.52
N ILE A 37 5.43 -10.73 7.36
CA ILE A 37 6.26 -11.45 8.32
C ILE A 37 7.56 -11.81 7.61
N GLN A 38 8.66 -11.19 8.05
CA GLN A 38 9.99 -11.43 7.51
C GLN A 38 10.82 -12.21 8.52
N GLU A 39 11.32 -13.38 8.13
CA GLU A 39 12.17 -14.21 8.98
C GLU A 39 13.65 -13.90 8.70
N THR A 40 14.37 -13.49 9.75
CA THR A 40 15.79 -13.13 9.66
C THR A 40 16.65 -14.07 10.49
N ILE A 41 17.66 -14.72 9.88
CA ILE A 41 18.49 -15.75 10.54
C ILE A 41 19.58 -15.12 11.43
N MET A 42 19.97 -13.88 11.15
CA MET A 42 20.94 -13.07 11.88
C MET A 42 20.48 -11.60 11.87
N PRO A 43 20.89 -10.74 12.80
CA PRO A 43 20.53 -9.32 12.74
C PRO A 43 20.82 -8.73 11.36
N SER A 44 19.85 -8.00 10.81
CA SER A 44 19.89 -7.49 9.44
C SER A 44 19.30 -6.08 9.37
N PHE A 45 19.28 -5.52 8.16
CA PHE A 45 18.64 -4.25 7.87
C PHE A 45 17.47 -4.47 6.92
N ILE A 46 16.35 -3.84 7.21
CA ILE A 46 15.15 -3.87 6.37
C ILE A 46 14.73 -2.44 6.02
N ARG A 47 14.02 -2.32 4.91
CA ARG A 47 13.34 -1.11 4.45
C ARG A 47 12.33 -1.49 3.37
N ILE A 48 11.45 -0.56 3.03
CA ILE A 48 10.49 -0.71 1.94
C ILE A 48 10.65 0.41 0.90
N TRP A 49 10.51 0.08 -0.37
CA TRP A 49 10.46 1.06 -1.45
C TRP A 49 9.03 1.62 -1.63
N PRO A 50 8.88 2.93 -1.86
CA PRO A 50 7.60 3.51 -2.29
C PRO A 50 7.07 2.87 -3.59
N THR A 51 7.97 2.34 -4.41
CA THR A 51 7.67 1.55 -5.62
C THR A 51 7.27 0.11 -5.29
N THR A 52 6.37 -0.05 -4.32
CA THR A 52 5.73 -1.32 -3.97
C THR A 52 4.25 -1.24 -4.32
N PHE A 53 3.73 -2.27 -4.98
CA PHE A 53 2.39 -2.23 -5.54
C PHE A 53 1.65 -3.56 -5.43
N LEU A 54 0.32 -3.47 -5.50
CA LEU A 54 -0.54 -4.62 -5.78
C LEU A 54 -0.93 -4.62 -7.26
N TYR A 55 -0.81 -5.77 -7.92
CA TYR A 55 -1.16 -5.94 -9.34
C TYR A 55 -2.35 -6.88 -9.48
N ASP A 56 -3.48 -6.37 -9.97
CA ASP A 56 -4.63 -7.22 -10.32
C ASP A 56 -4.27 -8.09 -11.53
N HIS A 57 -4.62 -9.37 -11.48
CA HIS A 57 -4.39 -10.29 -12.60
C HIS A 57 -5.40 -10.12 -13.74
N HIS A 58 -6.53 -9.47 -13.47
CA HIS A 58 -7.66 -9.39 -14.42
C HIS A 58 -7.86 -8.00 -15.02
N SER A 59 -7.01 -7.03 -14.68
CA SER A 59 -7.05 -5.68 -15.23
C SER A 59 -5.65 -5.06 -15.26
N GLU A 60 -5.52 -3.88 -15.87
CA GLU A 60 -4.28 -3.09 -15.80
C GLU A 60 -4.15 -2.31 -14.47
N HIS A 61 -5.09 -2.52 -13.54
CA HIS A 61 -5.10 -1.80 -12.27
C HIS A 61 -3.91 -2.18 -11.40
N LYS A 62 -3.33 -1.14 -10.78
CA LYS A 62 -2.25 -1.26 -9.83
C LYS A 62 -2.58 -0.42 -8.60
N SER A 63 -2.68 -1.05 -7.43
CA SER A 63 -2.86 -0.32 -6.17
C SER A 63 -1.53 0.18 -5.64
N GLU A 64 -1.52 1.44 -5.20
CA GLU A 64 -0.34 2.15 -4.72
C GLU A 64 -0.17 1.99 -3.22
N LEU A 65 1.09 1.93 -2.75
CA LEU A 65 1.41 1.95 -1.33
C LEU A 65 1.09 3.34 -0.76
N VAL A 66 0.12 3.39 0.14
CA VAL A 66 -0.35 4.61 0.82
C VAL A 66 0.42 4.85 2.11
N HIS A 67 0.69 3.79 2.88
CA HIS A 67 1.38 3.88 4.17
C HIS A 67 2.12 2.58 4.50
N ALA A 68 3.20 2.70 5.27
CA ALA A 68 3.95 1.58 5.81
C ALA A 68 4.18 1.80 7.31
N GLU A 69 3.85 0.78 8.10
CA GLU A 69 3.94 0.78 9.56
C GLU A 69 5.00 -0.21 10.04
N ASN A 70 5.81 0.17 11.03
CA ASN A 70 6.93 -0.61 11.59
C ASN A 70 8.04 -1.00 10.60
N ILE A 71 8.20 -0.25 9.51
CA ILE A 71 9.31 -0.35 8.56
C ILE A 71 9.67 1.04 8.03
N THR A 72 10.94 1.30 7.76
CA THR A 72 11.39 2.57 7.18
C THR A 72 11.33 2.55 5.66
N TYR A 73 10.99 3.68 5.06
CA TYR A 73 11.10 3.86 3.61
C TYR A 73 12.55 4.04 3.15
N PHE A 74 12.86 3.55 1.95
CA PHE A 74 14.07 3.92 1.21
C PHE A 74 14.25 5.46 1.21
N PRO A 75 15.47 5.99 1.42
CA PRO A 75 16.75 5.28 1.52
C PRO A 75 17.12 4.81 2.93
N ASN A 76 16.28 5.07 3.94
CA ASN A 76 16.60 4.78 5.32
C ASN A 76 16.47 3.29 5.62
N TRP A 77 17.38 2.80 6.46
CA TRP A 77 17.42 1.42 6.92
C TRP A 77 17.04 1.32 8.39
N GLN A 78 16.32 0.26 8.73
CA GLN A 78 15.98 -0.11 10.10
C GLN A 78 16.69 -1.41 10.47
N ILE A 79 17.31 -1.45 11.64
CA ILE A 79 17.90 -2.66 12.19
C ILE A 79 16.78 -3.57 12.69
N VAL A 80 16.90 -4.86 12.39
CA VAL A 80 16.05 -5.91 12.92
C VAL A 80 16.89 -7.03 13.52
N ASP A 81 16.35 -7.63 14.58
CA ASP A 81 16.98 -8.77 15.24
C ASP A 81 16.69 -10.08 14.49
N LYS A 82 17.41 -11.13 14.91
CA LYS A 82 17.13 -12.50 14.48
C LYS A 82 15.71 -12.91 14.93
N GLY A 83 14.96 -13.53 14.02
CA GLY A 83 13.61 -14.04 14.26
C GLY A 83 12.60 -13.46 13.28
N GLU A 84 11.32 -13.55 13.65
CA GLU A 84 10.24 -12.97 12.88
C GLU A 84 10.13 -11.46 13.15
N ASN A 85 10.12 -10.69 12.09
CA ASN A 85 9.96 -9.25 12.08
C ASN A 85 8.65 -8.91 11.37
N TYR A 86 7.90 -7.97 11.93
CA TYR A 86 6.52 -7.68 11.53
C TYR A 86 6.39 -6.24 11.08
N PHE A 87 5.84 -6.04 9.88
CA PHE A 87 5.48 -4.72 9.37
C PHE A 87 4.16 -4.79 8.61
N THR A 88 3.52 -3.64 8.41
CA THR A 88 2.24 -3.56 7.70
C THR A 88 2.33 -2.58 6.55
N LEU A 89 1.82 -3.00 5.39
CA LEU A 89 1.72 -2.17 4.20
C LEU A 89 0.23 -1.91 3.92
N ILE A 90 -0.13 -0.65 3.71
CA ILE A 90 -1.49 -0.21 3.41
C ILE A 90 -1.50 0.34 1.99
N PHE A 91 -2.35 -0.22 1.14
CA PHE A 91 -2.49 0.16 -0.26
C PHE A 91 -3.84 0.79 -0.55
N SER A 92 -3.93 1.52 -1.67
CA SER A 92 -5.22 1.91 -2.24
C SER A 92 -6.06 0.69 -2.62
N GLY A 93 -7.38 0.87 -2.75
CA GLY A 93 -8.31 -0.22 -3.04
C GLY A 93 -8.00 -0.98 -4.34
N LEU A 94 -8.35 -2.26 -4.37
CA LEU A 94 -8.37 -3.08 -5.59
C LEU A 94 -9.77 -3.00 -6.26
N PRO A 95 -9.85 -3.08 -7.60
CA PRO A 95 -11.12 -3.05 -8.32
C PRO A 95 -12.06 -4.13 -7.85
N LYS A 96 -13.36 -3.87 -7.77
CA LYS A 96 -14.34 -4.88 -7.28
C LYS A 96 -14.30 -6.21 -8.04
N SER A 97 -13.81 -6.21 -9.29
CA SER A 97 -13.63 -7.39 -10.13
C SER A 97 -12.37 -8.21 -9.81
N CYS A 98 -11.43 -7.70 -9.01
CA CYS A 98 -10.19 -8.40 -8.70
C CYS A 98 -10.47 -9.66 -7.87
N ILE A 99 -9.94 -10.80 -8.34
CA ILE A 99 -10.08 -12.13 -7.72
C ILE A 99 -8.72 -12.63 -7.22
N VAL A 100 -7.65 -12.30 -7.94
CA VAL A 100 -6.27 -12.65 -7.62
C VAL A 100 -5.38 -11.45 -7.90
N PHE A 101 -4.40 -11.20 -7.05
CA PHE A 101 -3.41 -10.15 -7.23
C PHE A 101 -2.02 -10.57 -6.76
N ASP A 102 -1.00 -9.83 -7.18
CA ASP A 102 0.38 -9.96 -6.71
C ASP A 102 0.78 -8.75 -5.87
N LEU A 103 1.59 -8.97 -4.84
CA LEU A 103 2.32 -7.92 -4.13
C LEU A 103 3.78 -7.94 -4.60
N ILE A 104 4.25 -6.85 -5.18
CA ILE A 104 5.61 -6.76 -5.74
C ILE A 104 6.26 -5.45 -5.32
N GLU A 105 7.44 -5.56 -4.72
CA GLU A 105 8.36 -4.44 -4.51
C GLU A 105 9.32 -4.31 -5.70
N HIS A 106 9.49 -3.08 -6.20
CA HIS A 106 10.47 -2.77 -7.24
C HIS A 106 11.61 -1.95 -6.66
N CYS A 107 12.78 -2.57 -6.49
CA CYS A 107 14.01 -1.88 -6.12
C CYS A 107 14.69 -1.40 -7.41
N SER A 108 14.92 -0.10 -7.57
CA SER A 108 15.59 0.45 -8.76
C SER A 108 17.08 0.11 -8.76
N ASN A 109 17.42 -1.10 -9.21
CA ASN A 109 18.77 -1.66 -9.38
C ASN A 109 19.51 -2.06 -8.09
N GLU A 110 18.82 -2.15 -6.96
CA GLU A 110 19.36 -2.73 -5.73
C GLU A 110 18.72 -4.11 -5.44
N GLY A 111 19.47 -5.00 -4.77
CA GLY A 111 18.93 -6.27 -4.31
C GLY A 111 17.91 -6.09 -3.18
N GLY A 112 17.15 -7.15 -2.87
CA GLY A 112 16.24 -7.19 -1.72
C GLY A 112 14.75 -7.02 -2.04
N ALA A 113 14.39 -6.85 -3.31
CA ALA A 113 12.98 -6.86 -3.73
C ALA A 113 12.31 -8.20 -3.39
N PHE A 114 11.12 -8.14 -2.80
CA PHE A 114 10.30 -9.33 -2.54
C PHE A 114 9.06 -9.38 -3.43
N LYS A 115 8.51 -10.59 -3.56
CA LYS A 115 7.25 -10.85 -4.29
C LYS A 115 6.41 -11.87 -3.53
N ALA A 116 5.14 -11.56 -3.32
CA ALA A 116 4.12 -12.52 -2.92
C ALA A 116 3.08 -12.62 -4.04
N LEU A 117 3.07 -13.77 -4.72
CA LEU A 117 2.31 -13.95 -5.96
C LEU A 117 1.03 -14.76 -5.74
N ASN A 118 0.05 -14.54 -6.61
CA ASN A 118 -1.22 -15.26 -6.67
C ASN A 118 -2.03 -15.21 -5.37
N ILE A 119 -2.09 -14.03 -4.74
CA ILE A 119 -2.89 -13.82 -3.52
C ILE A 119 -4.36 -13.78 -3.92
N VAL A 120 -5.13 -14.78 -3.47
CA VAL A 120 -6.58 -14.85 -3.70
C VAL A 120 -7.28 -13.80 -2.83
N ARG A 121 -8.06 -12.92 -3.45
CA ARG A 121 -8.75 -11.84 -2.77
C ARG A 121 -9.82 -12.38 -1.80
N ASN A 122 -9.86 -11.81 -0.61
CA ASN A 122 -10.87 -12.10 0.41
C ASN A 122 -11.77 -10.87 0.65
N LYS A 123 -12.84 -11.05 1.45
CA LYS A 123 -13.84 -10.00 1.69
C LYS A 123 -13.37 -8.88 2.62
N SER A 124 -12.33 -9.12 3.42
CA SER A 124 -11.83 -8.12 4.37
C SER A 124 -10.75 -7.22 3.77
N ASP A 125 -10.15 -7.62 2.65
CA ASP A 125 -8.96 -6.98 2.07
C ASP A 125 -7.82 -6.84 3.11
N VAL A 126 -7.72 -7.82 4.01
CA VAL A 126 -6.67 -7.96 5.01
C VAL A 126 -5.96 -9.29 4.78
N TYR A 127 -4.64 -9.26 4.66
CA TYR A 127 -3.81 -10.41 4.32
C TYR A 127 -2.60 -10.52 5.24
N TYR A 128 -2.09 -11.73 5.38
CA TYR A 128 -0.84 -12.04 6.08
C TYR A 128 0.06 -12.80 5.12
N VAL A 129 1.27 -12.29 4.89
CA VAL A 129 2.22 -12.85 3.93
C VAL A 129 3.59 -13.03 4.55
N LYS A 130 4.29 -14.11 4.18
CA LYS A 130 5.71 -14.28 4.50
C LYS A 130 6.54 -13.71 3.35
N VAL A 131 7.55 -12.91 3.67
CA VAL A 131 8.40 -12.17 2.71
C VAL A 131 9.87 -12.35 3.02
#